data_AF-A0A6A5BUG6-F1
#
_entry.id   AF-A0A6A5BUG6-F1
#
_cell.length_a   1.000
_cell.length_b   1.000
_cell.length_c   1.000
_cell.angle_alpha   90.00
_cell.angle_beta   90.00
_cell.angle_gamma   90.00
#
_symmetry.space_group_name_H-M   'P 1'
#
loop_
_entity.id
_entity.type
_entity.pdbx_description
1 polymer ?
#
loop_
_entity_poly.entity_id
_entity_poly.type
_entity_poly.pdbx_seq_one_letter_code
_entity_poly.pdbx_strand_id
1 'polypeptide(L)'
;MPKERSPTNKKKETATTTSSSDSTNKKVHESKTNIKPAVKIKMKFPCTHAFECTSGEILWGQVQCMIRGSKTKAHDGVNGPTNSGFSGTILQSEFCYRAAARKGKWVVERFVNPEENWVGGFIIHHEDISGKELLERCATVGISLAQSHEDKQIVYVNRYDWSWHSGSSSEVQKELKLYKSKSKKKKKDEDEDYRGSDEEFGSDCDDDDNKLGGNLQLIDASEYDSVMKLLSSKHPEECVQYRAPNGTLCGIHVCDDNTEYELGWLIFSGKKHTDFPESDELVGFIYDSSYCALEGDFEVE
;
A
#
# COMPACT_ATOMS: atom_id res chain seq x y z
N MET A 1 -45.62 48.80 21.03
CA MET A 1 -45.55 49.91 20.06
C MET A 1 -44.50 49.58 19.00
N PRO A 2 -44.72 49.91 17.72
CA PRO A 2 -45.04 48.99 16.61
C PRO A 2 -43.86 48.83 15.61
N LYS A 3 -43.81 47.95 14.58
CA LYS A 3 -44.79 47.58 13.54
C LYS A 3 -44.52 46.21 12.91
N GLU A 4 -45.63 45.63 12.46
CA GLU A 4 -45.84 44.47 11.59
C GLU A 4 -45.16 44.58 10.21
N ARG A 5 -44.97 43.42 9.55
CA ARG A 5 -45.47 43.16 8.19
C ARG A 5 -45.41 41.68 7.82
N SER A 6 -46.60 41.10 7.59
CA SER A 6 -46.82 39.91 6.76
C SER A 6 -46.66 40.24 5.27
N PRO A 7 -46.57 39.23 4.39
CA PRO A 7 -47.69 39.05 3.47
C PRO A 7 -48.11 37.59 3.18
N THR A 8 -49.34 37.55 2.68
CA THR A 8 -50.30 36.49 2.38
C THR A 8 -50.08 35.71 1.08
N ASN A 9 -50.45 34.41 1.14
CA ASN A 9 -51.23 33.58 0.20
C ASN A 9 -51.28 33.89 -1.31
N LYS A 10 -51.13 32.83 -2.13
CA LYS A 10 -52.08 32.53 -3.22
C LYS A 10 -52.15 31.03 -3.55
N LYS A 11 -53.35 30.47 -3.31
CA LYS A 11 -53.89 29.22 -3.87
C LYS A 11 -53.96 29.29 -5.40
N LYS A 12 -53.81 28.14 -6.07
CA LYS A 12 -54.57 27.82 -7.29
C LYS A 12 -54.85 26.32 -7.37
N GLU A 13 -56.12 25.96 -7.16
CA GLU A 13 -56.80 24.74 -7.64
C GLU A 13 -56.80 24.77 -9.18
N THR A 14 -56.68 23.70 -9.96
CA THR A 14 -57.62 22.63 -10.37
C THR A 14 -56.88 21.93 -11.55
N ALA A 15 -56.96 20.64 -11.85
CA ALA A 15 -58.12 19.93 -12.37
C ALA A 15 -57.84 18.43 -12.50
N THR A 16 -58.91 17.67 -12.37
CA THR A 16 -59.10 16.24 -12.52
C THR A 16 -59.09 15.82 -13.99
N THR A 17 -58.44 14.71 -14.33
CA THR A 17 -58.84 13.89 -15.48
C THR A 17 -58.55 12.40 -15.25
N THR A 18 -59.59 11.61 -15.46
CA THR A 18 -59.73 10.15 -15.37
C THR A 18 -59.29 9.43 -16.65
N SER A 19 -59.17 8.09 -16.52
CA SER A 19 -59.00 7.02 -17.54
C SER A 19 -57.54 6.71 -17.89
N SER A 20 -57.09 5.48 -18.14
CA SER A 20 -57.75 4.23 -18.51
C SER A 20 -56.82 3.07 -18.14
N SER A 21 -57.40 1.93 -17.79
CA SER A 21 -56.75 0.62 -17.68
C SER A 21 -56.12 0.18 -19.00
N ASP A 22 -54.88 -0.31 -18.96
CA ASP A 22 -54.40 -1.29 -19.93
C ASP A 22 -53.37 -2.24 -19.29
N SER A 23 -53.82 -3.49 -19.15
CA SER A 23 -53.05 -4.63 -18.65
C SER A 23 -52.27 -5.26 -19.80
N THR A 24 -50.94 -5.13 -19.78
CA THR A 24 -50.05 -5.88 -20.69
C THR A 24 -49.18 -6.88 -19.93
N ASN A 25 -49.34 -8.14 -20.33
CA ASN A 25 -48.63 -9.34 -19.86
C ASN A 25 -47.11 -9.16 -19.83
N LYS A 26 -46.52 -9.27 -18.63
CA LYS A 26 -45.07 -9.39 -18.43
C LYS A 26 -44.66 -10.84 -18.72
N LYS A 27 -44.10 -11.08 -19.91
CA LYS A 27 -43.47 -12.35 -20.30
C LYS A 27 -42.12 -12.42 -19.57
N VAL A 28 -42.03 -13.29 -18.56
CA VAL A 28 -40.77 -13.57 -17.84
C VAL A 28 -39.86 -14.33 -18.79
N HIS A 29 -38.81 -13.66 -19.27
CA HIS A 29 -37.69 -14.31 -19.95
C HIS A 29 -36.73 -14.81 -18.86
N GLU A 30 -36.71 -16.12 -18.63
CA GLU A 30 -35.62 -16.78 -17.89
C GLU A 30 -34.33 -16.63 -18.69
N SER A 31 -33.47 -15.72 -18.26
CA SER A 31 -32.09 -15.62 -18.74
C SER A 31 -31.32 -16.81 -18.21
N LYS A 32 -31.07 -17.80 -19.07
CA LYS A 32 -30.10 -18.87 -18.79
C LYS A 32 -28.71 -18.26 -18.67
N THR A 33 -28.23 -18.13 -17.44
CA THR A 33 -26.84 -17.77 -17.15
C THR A 33 -25.93 -18.88 -17.66
N ASN A 34 -25.21 -18.58 -18.74
CA ASN A 34 -24.21 -19.46 -19.32
C ASN A 34 -22.95 -19.36 -18.45
N ILE A 35 -22.87 -20.18 -17.40
CA ILE A 35 -21.69 -20.23 -16.52
C ILE A 35 -20.56 -20.88 -17.34
N LYS A 36 -19.59 -20.06 -17.76
CA LYS A 36 -18.38 -20.54 -18.43
C LYS A 36 -17.56 -21.41 -17.46
N PRO A 37 -16.93 -22.50 -17.94
CA PRO A 37 -16.09 -23.34 -17.10
C PRO A 37 -14.84 -22.56 -16.65
N ALA A 38 -14.53 -22.64 -15.35
CA ALA A 38 -13.37 -22.01 -14.74
C ALA A 38 -12.08 -22.44 -15.45
N VAL A 39 -11.37 -21.46 -16.00
CA VAL A 39 -10.06 -21.64 -16.63
C VAL A 39 -9.03 -21.75 -15.52
N LYS A 40 -8.34 -22.88 -15.42
CA LYS A 40 -7.21 -23.05 -14.50
C LYS A 40 -5.96 -22.43 -15.11
N ILE A 41 -5.55 -21.28 -14.60
CA ILE A 41 -4.30 -20.62 -14.97
C ILE A 41 -3.18 -21.17 -14.08
N LYS A 42 -1.97 -21.27 -14.64
CA LYS A 42 -0.74 -21.67 -13.95
C LYS A 42 0.14 -20.43 -13.82
N MET A 43 0.33 -19.96 -12.60
CA MET A 43 1.26 -18.88 -12.29
C MET A 43 2.73 -19.31 -12.46
N LYS A 44 3.55 -18.40 -13.03
CA LYS A 44 5.02 -18.51 -13.04
C LYS A 44 5.60 -17.25 -12.42
N PHE A 45 5.97 -17.36 -11.17
CA PHE A 45 6.92 -16.45 -10.53
C PHE A 45 8.28 -17.17 -10.37
N PRO A 46 9.41 -16.46 -10.47
CA PRO A 46 10.73 -17.09 -10.38
C PRO A 46 11.23 -17.39 -8.94
N CYS A 47 10.51 -17.02 -7.88
CA CYS A 47 11.02 -17.09 -6.51
C CYS A 47 9.93 -17.45 -5.48
N THR A 48 10.32 -18.13 -4.40
CA THR A 48 9.42 -18.47 -3.27
C THR A 48 8.87 -17.20 -2.63
N HIS A 49 7.57 -17.00 -2.69
CA HIS A 49 6.86 -15.79 -2.25
C HIS A 49 6.80 -15.56 -0.76
N ALA A 50 7.92 -15.51 -0.07
CA ALA A 50 7.89 -15.16 1.33
C ALA A 50 9.15 -14.48 1.83
N PHE A 51 8.99 -13.72 2.91
CA PHE A 51 10.09 -13.23 3.73
C PHE A 51 9.79 -13.50 5.20
N GLU A 52 10.80 -13.43 6.04
CA GLU A 52 10.70 -13.62 7.48
C GLU A 52 10.64 -12.26 8.18
N CYS A 53 9.67 -12.07 9.07
CA CYS A 53 9.66 -10.99 10.05
C CYS A 53 10.14 -11.55 11.40
N THR A 54 11.38 -11.25 11.76
CA THR A 54 12.03 -11.73 12.97
C THR A 54 11.96 -10.72 14.12
N SER A 55 11.96 -9.41 13.81
CA SER A 55 11.91 -8.36 14.83
C SER A 55 10.54 -8.20 15.48
N GLY A 56 9.47 -8.55 14.77
CA GLY A 56 8.08 -8.20 15.13
C GLY A 56 7.68 -6.79 14.69
N GLU A 57 8.49 -6.15 13.85
CA GLU A 57 8.21 -4.84 13.27
C GLU A 57 8.45 -4.90 11.75
N ILE A 58 7.54 -4.30 10.97
CA ILE A 58 7.71 -4.10 9.54
C ILE A 58 7.78 -2.59 9.24
N LEU A 59 8.74 -2.20 8.40
CA LEU A 59 8.76 -0.91 7.73
C LEU A 59 8.08 -1.06 6.38
N TRP A 60 7.25 -0.09 6.00
CA TRP A 60 6.43 -0.19 4.79
C TRP A 60 6.38 1.12 3.99
N GLY A 61 6.06 0.99 2.70
CA GLY A 61 5.90 2.11 1.76
C GLY A 61 7.09 2.26 0.80
N GLN A 62 7.28 3.44 0.23
CA GLN A 62 8.45 3.76 -0.59
C GLN A 62 9.71 4.02 0.27
N VAL A 63 10.87 4.23 -0.36
CA VAL A 63 12.15 4.38 0.37
C VAL A 63 12.11 5.50 1.40
N GLN A 64 11.55 6.65 1.05
CA GLN A 64 11.38 7.78 1.97
C GLN A 64 10.46 7.46 3.16
N CYS A 65 9.43 6.64 2.94
CA CYS A 65 8.56 6.15 4.01
C CYS A 65 9.33 5.22 4.95
N MET A 66 10.13 4.29 4.41
CA MET A 66 11.01 3.45 5.22
C MET A 66 12.05 4.26 6.02
N ILE A 67 12.64 5.30 5.43
CA ILE A 67 13.56 6.22 6.11
C ILE A 67 12.88 6.92 7.29
N ARG A 68 11.62 7.33 7.12
CA ARG A 68 10.84 7.94 8.19
C ARG A 68 10.47 6.92 9.26
N GLY A 69 10.02 5.73 8.85
CA GLY A 69 9.68 4.61 9.72
C GLY A 69 10.85 4.09 10.55
N SER A 70 12.07 4.12 10.00
CA SER A 70 13.27 3.71 10.73
C SER A 70 13.64 4.66 11.87
N LYS A 71 13.23 5.94 11.77
CA LYS A 71 13.52 7.00 12.75
C LYS A 71 12.49 7.11 13.88
N THR A 72 11.30 6.53 13.71
CA THR A 72 10.25 6.53 14.73
C THR A 72 10.23 5.24 15.55
N LYS A 73 9.64 5.32 16.75
CA LYS A 73 9.31 4.15 17.60
C LYS A 73 7.81 3.92 17.70
N ALA A 74 7.01 4.81 17.13
CA ALA A 74 5.56 4.68 17.10
C ALA A 74 5.14 3.69 16.01
N HIS A 75 4.02 3.01 16.24
CA HIS A 75 3.44 2.06 15.32
C HIS A 75 2.15 2.61 14.70
N ASP A 76 1.98 2.36 13.42
CA ASP A 76 0.66 2.42 12.77
C ASP A 76 -0.26 1.37 13.42
N GLY A 77 -1.55 1.71 13.53
CA GLY A 77 -2.53 0.88 14.23
C GLY A 77 -3.95 1.11 13.70
N VAL A 78 -4.93 0.47 14.33
CA VAL A 78 -6.33 0.47 13.86
C VAL A 78 -7.01 1.84 13.91
N ASN A 79 -6.44 2.78 14.67
CA ASN A 79 -6.91 4.16 14.73
C ASN A 79 -6.60 4.96 13.46
N GLY A 80 -5.84 4.37 12.53
CA GLY A 80 -5.48 5.01 11.27
C GLY A 80 -4.32 6.00 11.43
N PRO A 81 -4.21 7.00 10.55
CA PRO A 81 -3.10 7.93 10.53
C PRO A 81 -3.06 8.83 11.77
N THR A 82 -1.85 9.24 12.16
CA THR A 82 -1.62 10.09 13.33
C THR A 82 -2.11 11.53 13.15
N ASN A 83 -2.14 11.98 11.90
CA ASN A 83 -2.62 13.29 11.51
C ASN A 83 -3.22 13.19 10.11
N SER A 84 -4.24 14.00 9.84
CA SER A 84 -4.84 14.11 8.51
C SER A 84 -5.07 15.57 8.22
N GLY A 85 -4.57 16.03 7.08
CA GLY A 85 -4.65 17.41 6.65
C GLY A 85 -4.97 17.53 5.17
N PHE A 86 -5.56 18.66 4.80
CA PHE A 86 -5.70 19.02 3.39
C PHE A 86 -4.50 19.85 2.95
N SER A 87 -3.83 19.38 1.89
CA SER A 87 -2.87 20.17 1.13
C SER A 87 -3.50 20.50 -0.23
N GLY A 88 -4.11 21.68 -0.32
CA GLY A 88 -4.95 22.04 -1.47
C GLY A 88 -6.21 21.17 -1.56
N THR A 89 -6.37 20.46 -2.68
CA THR A 89 -7.50 19.53 -2.91
C THR A 89 -7.19 18.09 -2.49
N ILE A 90 -6.00 17.83 -1.95
CA ILE A 90 -5.52 16.48 -1.62
C ILE A 90 -5.63 16.29 -0.11
N LEU A 91 -6.31 15.22 0.30
CA LEU A 91 -6.24 14.72 1.67
C LEU A 91 -4.94 13.91 1.81
N GLN A 92 -4.05 14.38 2.68
CA GLN A 92 -2.82 13.70 3.05
C GLN A 92 -2.89 13.26 4.50
N SER A 93 -2.60 11.99 4.71
CA SER A 93 -2.56 11.35 6.00
C SER A 93 -1.12 11.02 6.38
N GLU A 94 -0.82 11.19 7.66
CA GLU A 94 0.51 11.02 8.21
C GLU A 94 0.60 9.70 8.97
N PHE A 95 1.31 8.74 8.40
CA PHE A 95 1.61 7.46 9.01
C PHE A 95 3.01 7.45 9.64
N CYS A 96 3.24 6.47 10.51
CA CYS A 96 4.54 6.17 11.07
C CYS A 96 5.41 5.40 10.08
N TYR A 97 4.81 4.68 9.12
CA TYR A 97 5.49 3.78 8.17
C TYR A 97 6.28 2.66 8.86
N ARG A 98 5.79 2.30 10.05
CA ARG A 98 6.31 1.25 10.92
C ARG A 98 5.11 0.65 11.63
N ALA A 99 4.99 -0.68 11.60
CA ALA A 99 3.90 -1.38 12.27
C ALA A 99 4.46 -2.54 13.11
N ALA A 100 3.83 -2.78 14.26
CA ALA A 100 4.08 -3.99 15.04
C ALA A 100 3.45 -5.17 14.28
N ALA A 101 4.28 -6.02 13.70
CA ALA A 101 3.88 -7.04 12.74
C ALA A 101 4.11 -8.44 13.31
N ARG A 102 3.16 -9.36 13.08
CA ARG A 102 3.30 -10.74 13.54
C ARG A 102 4.64 -11.35 13.10
N LYS A 103 5.39 -11.88 14.06
CA LYS A 103 6.63 -12.60 13.80
C LYS A 103 6.37 -13.91 13.07
N GLY A 104 7.25 -14.23 12.13
CA GLY A 104 7.19 -15.45 11.34
C GLY A 104 7.28 -15.17 9.86
N LYS A 105 6.78 -16.11 9.07
CA LYS A 105 6.85 -16.06 7.62
C LYS A 105 5.67 -15.26 7.04
N TRP A 106 5.99 -14.32 6.17
CA TRP A 106 5.04 -13.50 5.43
C TRP A 106 5.02 -13.92 3.97
N VAL A 107 3.85 -14.35 3.49
CA VAL A 107 3.58 -14.79 2.12
C VAL A 107 3.21 -13.60 1.25
N VAL A 108 3.55 -13.66 -0.04
CA VAL A 108 3.29 -12.62 -1.04
C VAL A 108 2.56 -13.21 -2.24
N GLU A 109 1.31 -12.85 -2.43
CA GLU A 109 0.49 -13.38 -3.53
C GLU A 109 0.19 -12.24 -4.50
N ARG A 110 0.09 -12.54 -5.79
CA ARG A 110 -0.52 -11.61 -6.75
C ARG A 110 -1.99 -11.95 -6.87
N PHE A 111 -2.82 -10.93 -6.99
CA PHE A 111 -4.21 -11.11 -7.39
C PHE A 111 -4.44 -10.48 -8.75
N VAL A 112 -5.35 -11.06 -9.52
CA VAL A 112 -5.66 -10.65 -10.89
C VAL A 112 -7.11 -10.23 -10.97
N ASN A 113 -7.40 -9.20 -11.77
CA ASN A 113 -8.78 -8.91 -12.12
C ASN A 113 -9.21 -9.92 -13.20
N PRO A 114 -10.20 -10.80 -12.92
CA PRO A 114 -10.59 -11.86 -13.84
C PRO A 114 -11.31 -11.34 -15.09
N GLU A 115 -11.95 -10.17 -15.02
CA GLU A 115 -12.70 -9.60 -16.14
C GLU A 115 -11.77 -9.02 -17.21
N GLU A 116 -10.69 -8.39 -16.78
CA GLU A 116 -9.80 -7.63 -17.65
C GLU A 116 -8.42 -8.29 -17.84
N ASN A 117 -8.15 -9.41 -17.16
CA ASN A 117 -6.93 -10.22 -17.29
C ASN A 117 -5.64 -9.40 -17.12
N TRP A 118 -5.66 -8.43 -16.20
CA TRP A 118 -4.47 -7.70 -15.76
C TRP A 118 -4.27 -7.86 -14.24
N VAL A 119 -3.05 -7.55 -13.78
CA VAL A 119 -2.61 -7.77 -12.40
C VAL A 119 -3.19 -6.69 -11.48
N GLY A 120 -4.11 -7.08 -10.59
CA GLY A 120 -4.76 -6.21 -9.62
C GLY A 120 -3.80 -5.61 -8.59
N GLY A 121 -2.79 -6.39 -8.23
CA GLY A 121 -1.76 -5.99 -7.29
C GLY A 121 -1.26 -7.17 -6.47
N PHE A 122 -0.99 -6.93 -5.19
CA PHE A 122 -0.35 -7.88 -4.28
C PHE A 122 -1.04 -7.99 -2.93
N ILE A 123 -1.14 -9.21 -2.41
CA ILE A 123 -1.53 -9.54 -1.05
C ILE A 123 -0.25 -9.93 -0.31
N ILE A 124 0.06 -9.28 0.80
CA ILE A 124 1.24 -9.60 1.61
C ILE A 124 0.76 -9.90 3.02
N HIS A 125 0.86 -11.13 3.49
CA HIS A 125 0.20 -11.54 4.74
C HIS A 125 1.01 -12.58 5.51
N HIS A 126 0.77 -12.67 6.81
CA HIS A 126 1.38 -13.73 7.62
C HIS A 126 0.85 -15.12 7.22
N GLU A 127 1.70 -16.15 7.26
CA GLU A 127 1.43 -17.50 6.71
C GLU A 127 0.22 -18.23 7.34
N ASP A 128 -0.19 -17.83 8.54
CA ASP A 128 -1.32 -18.41 9.26
C ASP A 128 -2.66 -17.68 8.99
N ILE A 129 -2.65 -16.65 8.15
CA ILE A 129 -3.83 -15.91 7.70
C ILE A 129 -4.12 -16.25 6.23
N SER A 130 -5.40 -16.33 5.86
CA SER A 130 -5.79 -16.53 4.46
C SER A 130 -5.69 -15.21 3.68
N GLY A 131 -4.77 -15.14 2.71
CA GLY A 131 -4.66 -13.99 1.81
C GLY A 131 -5.97 -13.68 1.07
N LYS A 132 -6.67 -14.73 0.62
CA LYS A 132 -8.01 -14.62 0.01
C LYS A 132 -9.04 -13.94 0.90
N GLU A 133 -9.16 -14.36 2.16
CA GLU A 133 -10.08 -13.74 3.11
C GLU A 133 -9.76 -12.25 3.33
N LEU A 134 -8.46 -11.91 3.42
CA LEU A 134 -8.05 -10.51 3.57
C LEU A 134 -8.44 -9.67 2.35
N LEU A 135 -8.24 -10.20 1.14
CA LEU A 135 -8.61 -9.51 -0.09
C LEU A 135 -10.13 -9.28 -0.17
N GLU A 136 -10.94 -10.30 0.13
CA GLU A 136 -12.41 -10.21 0.20
C GLU A 136 -12.89 -9.13 1.18
N ARG A 137 -12.26 -9.05 2.37
CA ARG A 137 -12.56 -8.02 3.36
C ARG A 137 -12.15 -6.62 2.89
N CYS A 138 -10.95 -6.47 2.33
CA CYS A 138 -10.46 -5.19 1.82
C CYS A 138 -11.32 -4.65 0.67
N ALA A 139 -11.79 -5.52 -0.23
CA ALA A 139 -12.70 -5.07 -1.28
C ALA A 139 -14.10 -4.72 -0.77
N THR A 140 -14.59 -5.41 0.26
CA THR A 140 -15.83 -5.00 0.94
C THR A 140 -15.69 -3.61 1.58
N VAL A 141 -14.51 -3.29 2.13
CA VAL A 141 -14.18 -1.96 2.66
C VAL A 141 -14.05 -0.92 1.54
N GLY A 142 -13.40 -1.29 0.43
CA GLY A 142 -13.11 -0.40 -0.69
C GLY A 142 -12.27 0.81 -0.31
N ILE A 143 -12.39 1.88 -1.10
CA ILE A 143 -11.76 3.18 -0.82
C ILE A 143 -12.50 3.84 0.36
N SER A 144 -11.76 4.16 1.44
CA SER A 144 -12.34 4.76 2.64
C SER A 144 -11.50 5.89 3.22
N LEU A 145 -11.58 7.06 2.59
CA LEU A 145 -10.85 8.27 3.01
C LEU A 145 -11.12 8.68 4.47
N ALA A 146 -12.34 8.42 4.96
CA ALA A 146 -12.75 8.76 6.32
C ALA A 146 -12.65 7.60 7.32
N GLN A 147 -12.17 6.41 6.90
CA GLN A 147 -12.13 5.19 7.71
C GLN A 147 -13.47 4.84 8.37
N SER A 148 -14.59 5.16 7.71
CA SER A 148 -15.94 5.05 8.28
C SER A 148 -16.59 3.68 8.05
N HIS A 149 -15.88 2.73 7.43
CA HIS A 149 -16.34 1.36 7.18
C HIS A 149 -16.52 0.56 8.49
N GLU A 150 -17.21 -0.58 8.44
CA GLU A 150 -17.52 -1.38 9.63
C GLU A 150 -16.34 -2.20 10.16
N ASP A 151 -15.47 -2.69 9.29
CA ASP A 151 -14.33 -3.54 9.65
C ASP A 151 -13.18 -2.72 10.22
N LYS A 152 -13.26 -2.39 11.52
CA LYS A 152 -12.27 -1.56 12.22
C LYS A 152 -10.86 -2.14 12.29
N GLN A 153 -10.61 -3.34 11.77
CA GLN A 153 -9.27 -3.91 11.67
C GLN A 153 -8.56 -3.58 10.36
N ILE A 154 -9.24 -2.90 9.44
CA ILE A 154 -8.67 -2.50 8.16
C ILE A 154 -8.47 -0.99 8.17
N VAL A 155 -7.28 -0.54 7.78
CA VAL A 155 -6.97 0.87 7.59
C VAL A 155 -6.64 1.10 6.13
N TYR A 156 -7.47 1.89 5.46
CA TYR A 156 -7.20 2.33 4.09
C TYR A 156 -6.04 3.34 4.06
N VAL A 157 -5.16 3.23 3.07
CA VAL A 157 -4.01 4.11 2.85
C VAL A 157 -4.12 4.70 1.45
N ASN A 158 -4.21 6.03 1.38
CA ASN A 158 -4.37 6.73 0.11
C ASN A 158 -3.04 6.81 -0.64
N ARG A 159 -3.08 6.92 -1.99
CA ARG A 159 -1.87 7.04 -2.84
C ARG A 159 -0.92 8.15 -2.40
N TYR A 160 -1.48 9.28 -1.94
CA TYR A 160 -0.72 10.46 -1.55
C TYR A 160 0.01 10.30 -0.22
N ASP A 161 -0.34 9.27 0.56
CA ASP A 161 0.13 9.09 1.91
C ASP A 161 1.48 8.36 1.94
N TRP A 162 1.85 7.62 0.90
CA TRP A 162 3.05 6.77 0.92
C TRP A 162 3.83 6.70 -0.40
N SER A 163 3.24 7.17 -1.50
CA SER A 163 3.87 7.14 -2.83
C SER A 163 4.70 8.41 -3.11
N TRP A 164 4.85 8.79 -4.39
CA TRP A 164 5.60 9.93 -4.93
C TRP A 164 5.34 11.29 -4.26
N HIS A 165 4.23 11.39 -3.53
CA HIS A 165 3.80 12.60 -2.84
C HIS A 165 4.21 12.63 -1.36
N SER A 166 4.79 11.54 -0.85
CA SER A 166 5.39 11.47 0.48
C SER A 166 6.86 11.84 0.38
N GLY A 167 7.33 12.75 1.25
CA GLY A 167 8.76 13.07 1.43
C GLY A 167 9.44 13.88 0.33
N SER A 168 10.77 13.94 0.38
CA SER A 168 11.63 14.66 -0.58
C SER A 168 12.71 13.74 -1.14
N SER A 169 12.91 13.71 -2.46
CA SER A 169 14.00 12.98 -3.11
C SER A 169 15.37 13.33 -2.52
N SER A 170 15.55 14.58 -2.08
CA SER A 170 16.78 15.04 -1.45
C SER A 170 17.10 14.30 -0.14
N GLU A 171 16.08 13.91 0.64
CA GLU A 171 16.27 13.13 1.86
C GLU A 171 16.75 11.72 1.52
N VAL A 172 16.13 11.09 0.54
CA VAL A 172 16.50 9.74 0.09
C VAL A 172 17.94 9.72 -0.42
N GLN A 173 18.30 10.67 -1.30
CA GLN A 173 19.67 10.78 -1.81
C GLN A 173 20.69 11.02 -0.70
N LYS A 174 20.35 11.86 0.29
CA LYS A 174 21.21 12.10 1.45
C LYS A 174 21.44 10.82 2.26
N GLU A 175 20.37 10.07 2.53
CA GLU A 175 20.45 8.82 3.28
C GLU A 175 21.30 7.78 2.52
N LEU A 176 21.04 7.57 1.22
CA LEU A 176 21.81 6.63 0.39
C LEU A 176 23.31 6.99 0.32
N LYS A 177 23.66 8.29 0.27
CA LYS A 177 25.07 8.76 0.31
C LYS A 177 25.77 8.38 1.62
N LEU A 178 25.05 8.34 2.75
CA LEU A 178 25.62 7.89 4.03
C LEU A 178 26.04 6.41 3.97
N TYR A 179 25.27 5.56 3.30
CA TYR A 179 25.61 4.13 3.13
C TYR A 179 26.74 3.89 2.10
N LYS A 180 26.78 4.70 1.01
CA LYS A 180 27.90 4.68 0.05
C LYS A 180 29.24 5.03 0.73
N SER A 181 29.25 6.07 1.57
CA SER A 181 30.47 6.54 2.24
C SER A 181 30.99 5.59 3.32
N LYS A 182 30.10 5.00 4.13
CA LYS A 182 30.44 3.95 5.11
C LYS A 182 31.15 2.76 4.44
N SER A 183 30.73 2.38 3.24
CA SER A 183 31.31 1.25 2.50
C SER A 183 32.73 1.52 2.01
N LYS A 184 33.05 2.77 1.64
CA LYS A 184 34.40 3.17 1.19
C LYS A 184 35.40 3.27 2.35
N LYS A 185 34.98 3.79 3.51
CA LYS A 185 35.87 3.95 4.68
C LYS A 185 36.44 2.62 5.16
N LYS A 186 35.60 1.56 5.19
CA LYS A 186 36.03 0.22 5.56
C LYS A 186 37.10 -0.39 4.62
N LYS A 187 37.16 0.07 3.37
CA LYS A 187 38.14 -0.41 2.37
C LYS A 187 39.45 0.37 2.40
N LYS A 188 39.43 1.63 2.88
CA LYS A 188 40.61 2.51 2.92
C LYS A 188 41.56 2.18 4.08
N ASP A 189 41.08 1.48 5.10
CA ASP A 189 41.91 1.02 6.22
C ASP A 189 42.77 -0.22 5.87
N GLU A 190 42.64 -0.78 4.66
CA GLU A 190 43.43 -1.93 4.18
C GLU A 190 44.45 -1.56 3.08
N ASP A 191 44.38 -0.36 2.48
CA ASP A 191 45.28 0.08 1.40
C ASP A 191 45.69 1.56 1.59
N GLU A 192 46.58 1.83 2.57
CA GLU A 192 47.24 3.13 2.71
C GLU A 192 48.32 3.30 1.62
N ASP A 193 47.96 3.86 0.44
CA ASP A 193 48.88 4.72 -0.35
C ASP A 193 48.28 5.40 -1.62
N TYR A 194 46.97 5.67 -1.70
CA TYR A 194 46.40 6.39 -2.85
C TYR A 194 45.83 7.78 -2.51
N ARG A 195 46.67 8.81 -2.72
CA ARG A 195 46.27 10.23 -2.84
C ARG A 195 45.71 10.49 -4.24
N GLY A 196 44.44 10.14 -4.45
CA GLY A 196 43.68 10.51 -5.66
C GLY A 196 42.75 11.69 -5.38
N SER A 197 42.85 12.72 -6.21
CA SER A 197 42.17 14.02 -6.19
C SER A 197 40.64 13.95 -6.18
N ASP A 198 40.03 14.84 -5.39
CA ASP A 198 38.58 15.09 -5.18
C ASP A 198 37.86 15.74 -6.40
N GLU A 199 38.16 15.32 -7.63
CA GLU A 199 37.56 15.93 -8.81
C GLU A 199 36.53 15.01 -9.50
N GLU A 200 35.38 15.61 -9.80
CA GLU A 200 34.26 15.12 -10.63
C GLU A 200 33.41 13.96 -10.09
N PHE A 201 32.50 14.30 -9.15
CA PHE A 201 31.20 13.62 -9.10
C PHE A 201 30.27 14.29 -10.12
N GLY A 202 30.26 13.74 -11.34
CA GLY A 202 29.33 14.09 -12.40
C GLY A 202 27.87 14.01 -11.93
N SER A 203 27.09 14.98 -12.41
CA SER A 203 25.67 15.20 -12.13
C SER A 203 24.77 14.19 -12.86
N ASP A 204 24.93 12.89 -12.59
CA ASP A 204 24.01 11.82 -13.06
C ASP A 204 22.86 11.61 -12.04
N CYS A 205 22.30 12.70 -11.51
CA CYS A 205 21.32 12.66 -10.43
C CYS A 205 19.87 12.48 -10.90
N ASP A 206 19.58 12.75 -12.18
CA ASP A 206 18.20 12.81 -12.68
C ASP A 206 17.61 11.42 -12.97
N ASP A 207 18.46 10.40 -13.12
CA ASP A 207 18.07 9.01 -13.38
C ASP A 207 17.73 8.21 -12.10
N ASP A 208 17.96 8.77 -10.91
CA ASP A 208 17.72 8.10 -9.63
C ASP A 208 16.30 8.34 -9.10
N ASP A 209 15.65 9.44 -9.47
CA ASP A 209 14.33 9.80 -8.94
C ASP A 209 13.25 8.79 -9.40
N ASN A 210 13.23 8.42 -10.69
CA ASN A 210 12.33 7.40 -11.27
C ASN A 210 12.52 5.98 -10.72
N LYS A 211 13.61 5.70 -10.00
CA LYS A 211 13.94 4.34 -9.53
C LYS A 211 13.50 4.09 -8.08
N LEU A 212 13.05 5.12 -7.37
CA LEU A 212 12.76 5.03 -5.93
C LEU A 212 11.29 5.29 -5.60
N GLY A 213 10.53 5.90 -6.51
CA GLY A 213 9.08 6.01 -6.43
C GLY A 213 8.34 4.97 -7.26
N GLY A 214 7.02 4.88 -7.07
CA GLY A 214 6.11 3.97 -7.76
C GLY A 214 6.21 2.51 -7.35
N ASN A 215 6.74 2.21 -6.16
CA ASN A 215 6.96 0.83 -5.70
C ASN A 215 6.65 0.66 -4.22
N LEU A 216 6.08 -0.48 -3.84
CA LEU A 216 5.90 -0.84 -2.44
C LEU A 216 7.07 -1.67 -1.93
N GLN A 217 7.64 -1.26 -0.80
CA GLN A 217 8.60 -2.06 -0.06
C GLN A 217 8.03 -2.40 1.32
N LEU A 218 8.16 -3.68 1.70
CA LEU A 218 7.89 -4.17 3.06
C LEU A 218 9.13 -4.91 3.54
N ILE A 219 9.72 -4.47 4.64
CA ILE A 219 10.95 -5.07 5.19
C ILE A 219 10.84 -5.28 6.69
N ASP A 220 11.48 -6.33 7.19
CA ASP A 220 11.76 -6.48 8.61
C ASP A 220 12.56 -5.26 9.10
N ALA A 221 12.07 -4.57 10.12
CA ALA A 221 12.68 -3.34 10.61
C ALA A 221 14.12 -3.53 11.08
N SER A 222 14.50 -4.71 11.58
CA SER A 222 15.90 -4.98 11.98
C SER A 222 16.87 -5.05 10.80
N GLU A 223 16.37 -5.19 9.57
CA GLU A 223 17.17 -5.32 8.35
C GLU A 223 17.23 -4.02 7.52
N TYR A 224 16.72 -2.92 8.08
CA TYR A 224 16.76 -1.60 7.43
C TYR A 224 18.16 -1.22 6.92
N ASP A 225 19.20 -1.32 7.76
CA ASP A 225 20.57 -0.96 7.38
C ASP A 225 21.10 -1.84 6.23
N SER A 226 20.75 -3.13 6.23
CA SER A 226 21.12 -4.10 5.20
C SER A 226 20.50 -3.71 3.85
N VAL A 227 19.20 -3.39 3.86
CA VAL A 227 18.43 -2.98 2.68
C VAL A 227 18.94 -1.63 2.15
N MET A 228 19.13 -0.63 3.01
CA MET A 228 19.64 0.68 2.59
C MET A 228 21.05 0.58 1.98
N LYS A 229 21.89 -0.31 2.51
CA LYS A 229 23.20 -0.59 1.90
C LYS A 229 23.06 -1.19 0.51
N LEU A 230 22.15 -2.14 0.31
CA LEU A 230 21.86 -2.72 -1.01
C LEU A 230 21.39 -1.65 -1.99
N LEU A 231 20.35 -0.90 -1.63
CA LEU A 231 19.78 0.19 -2.44
C LEU A 231 20.83 1.27 -2.78
N SER A 232 21.79 1.51 -1.88
CA SER A 232 22.89 2.45 -2.15
C SER A 232 23.89 1.95 -3.19
N SER A 233 23.91 0.64 -3.48
CA SER A 233 24.87 0.01 -4.38
C SER A 233 24.28 -0.38 -5.73
N LYS A 234 23.02 -0.82 -5.74
CA LYS A 234 22.30 -1.28 -6.92
C LYS A 234 20.83 -0.95 -6.77
N HIS A 235 20.21 -0.46 -7.84
CA HIS A 235 18.77 -0.35 -7.91
C HIS A 235 18.14 -1.75 -8.05
N PRO A 236 17.11 -2.07 -7.25
CA PRO A 236 16.40 -3.32 -7.40
C PRO A 236 15.75 -3.39 -8.79
N GLU A 237 15.76 -4.58 -9.38
CA GLU A 237 14.96 -4.89 -10.56
C GLU A 237 13.46 -4.95 -10.17
N GLU A 238 12.57 -5.12 -11.14
CA GLU A 238 11.13 -5.33 -10.87
C GLU A 238 10.93 -6.51 -9.91
N CYS A 239 10.12 -6.31 -8.87
CA CYS A 239 9.75 -7.33 -7.89
C CYS A 239 10.92 -8.15 -7.31
N VAL A 240 11.60 -7.61 -6.29
CA VAL A 240 12.79 -8.22 -5.68
C VAL A 240 12.53 -8.61 -4.23
N GLN A 241 13.07 -9.76 -3.79
CA GLN A 241 13.14 -10.09 -2.38
C GLN A 241 14.48 -9.65 -1.79
N TYR A 242 14.42 -9.02 -0.62
CA TYR A 242 15.60 -8.62 0.12
C TYR A 242 16.15 -9.77 0.94
N ARG A 243 17.48 -9.86 1.00
CA ARG A 243 18.20 -10.84 1.81
C ARG A 243 19.03 -10.14 2.87
N ALA A 244 18.87 -10.60 4.11
CA ALA A 244 19.75 -10.28 5.21
C ALA A 244 21.17 -10.86 4.95
N PRO A 245 22.21 -10.37 5.64
CA PRO A 245 23.57 -10.88 5.49
C PRO A 245 23.72 -12.39 5.78
N ASN A 246 22.83 -12.95 6.60
CA ASN A 246 22.78 -14.38 6.91
C ASN A 246 22.09 -15.23 5.81
N GLY A 247 21.61 -14.60 4.73
CA GLY A 247 20.92 -15.24 3.60
C GLY A 247 19.40 -15.35 3.72
N THR A 248 18.84 -15.04 4.89
CA THR A 248 17.39 -15.08 5.16
C THR A 248 16.68 -14.00 4.36
N LEU A 249 15.52 -14.33 3.79
CA LEU A 249 14.66 -13.36 3.13
C LEU A 249 14.04 -12.45 4.20
N CYS A 250 14.25 -11.14 4.12
CA CYS A 250 13.86 -10.20 5.16
C CYS A 250 12.94 -9.07 4.68
N GLY A 251 12.52 -9.13 3.43
CA GLY A 251 11.59 -8.16 2.89
C GLY A 251 11.38 -8.34 1.41
N ILE A 252 10.55 -7.48 0.87
CA ILE A 252 10.19 -7.45 -0.54
C ILE A 252 10.09 -6.02 -1.05
N HIS A 253 10.34 -5.91 -2.34
CA HIS A 253 9.99 -4.82 -3.21
C HIS A 253 9.00 -5.40 -4.21
N VAL A 254 7.83 -4.78 -4.36
CA VAL A 254 6.87 -5.13 -5.40
C VAL A 254 6.61 -3.90 -6.28
N CYS A 255 6.57 -4.15 -7.58
CA CYS A 255 6.41 -3.17 -8.64
C CYS A 255 5.38 -3.70 -9.63
N ASP A 256 4.65 -2.78 -10.25
CA ASP A 256 3.76 -3.05 -11.38
C ASP A 256 3.99 -1.98 -12.45
N ASP A 257 3.62 -2.26 -13.69
CA ASP A 257 3.88 -1.36 -14.82
C ASP A 257 2.97 -0.11 -14.76
N ASN A 258 1.86 -0.17 -14.02
CA ASN A 258 0.81 0.85 -13.98
C ASN A 258 0.72 1.62 -12.64
N THR A 259 1.83 2.04 -12.05
CA THR A 259 1.89 2.61 -10.67
C THR A 259 1.40 4.06 -10.51
N GLU A 260 0.58 4.57 -11.41
CA GLU A 260 0.15 5.98 -11.34
C GLU A 260 -0.84 6.21 -10.16
N TYR A 261 -1.60 5.20 -9.74
CA TYR A 261 -2.72 5.37 -8.80
C TYR A 261 -2.78 4.28 -7.71
N GLU A 262 -1.62 4.01 -7.10
CA GLU A 262 -1.41 2.99 -6.07
C GLU A 262 -2.26 3.19 -4.80
N LEU A 263 -2.98 2.15 -4.36
CA LEU A 263 -3.72 2.15 -3.09
C LEU A 263 -3.20 1.07 -2.14
N GLY A 264 -3.40 1.27 -0.84
CA GLY A 264 -2.97 0.33 0.19
C GLY A 264 -4.02 0.09 1.26
N TRP A 265 -3.98 -1.08 1.88
CA TRP A 265 -4.75 -1.38 3.09
C TRP A 265 -3.85 -2.10 4.09
N LEU A 266 -3.77 -1.58 5.31
CA LEU A 266 -3.16 -2.25 6.45
C LEU A 266 -4.22 -3.11 7.15
N ILE A 267 -3.91 -4.36 7.46
CA ILE A 267 -4.84 -5.28 8.10
C ILE A 267 -4.27 -5.79 9.42
N PHE A 268 -5.03 -5.55 10.48
CA PHE A 268 -4.68 -5.90 11.86
C PHE A 268 -5.46 -7.13 12.34
N SER A 269 -4.93 -7.86 13.32
CA SER A 269 -5.53 -9.09 13.84
C SER A 269 -6.68 -8.87 14.82
N GLY A 270 -6.90 -7.62 15.25
CA GLY A 270 -7.77 -7.28 16.38
C GLY A 270 -7.19 -7.62 17.75
N LYS A 271 -5.91 -7.98 17.81
CA LYS A 271 -5.17 -8.20 19.06
C LYS A 271 -3.99 -7.23 19.16
N LYS A 272 -3.51 -7.07 20.38
CA LYS A 272 -2.23 -6.40 20.64
C LYS A 272 -1.07 -7.32 20.31
N HIS A 273 0.04 -6.75 19.83
CA HIS A 273 1.25 -7.51 19.52
C HIS A 273 1.90 -8.05 20.81
N THR A 274 2.44 -9.27 20.75
CA THR A 274 3.01 -9.97 21.92
C THR A 274 4.23 -9.24 22.51
N ASP A 275 5.12 -8.76 21.66
CA ASP A 275 6.33 -8.02 22.06
C ASP A 275 6.11 -6.51 22.18
N PHE A 276 4.98 -5.99 21.66
CA PHE A 276 4.63 -4.57 21.69
C PHE A 276 3.19 -4.41 22.19
N PRO A 277 2.93 -4.60 23.51
CA PRO A 277 1.56 -4.73 24.03
C PRO A 277 0.66 -3.50 23.85
N GLU A 278 1.24 -2.33 23.62
CA GLU A 278 0.49 -1.09 23.35
C GLU A 278 0.04 -0.99 21.88
N SER A 279 0.65 -1.77 20.98
CA SER A 279 0.49 -1.67 19.54
C SER A 279 -0.42 -2.78 19.00
N ASP A 280 -1.21 -2.43 17.99
CA ASP A 280 -2.05 -3.42 17.29
C ASP A 280 -1.18 -4.30 16.40
N GLU A 281 -1.47 -5.59 16.34
CA GLU A 281 -0.69 -6.55 15.55
C GLU A 281 -1.13 -6.53 14.08
N LEU A 282 -0.24 -6.08 13.20
CA LEU A 282 -0.37 -6.18 11.74
C LEU A 282 -0.19 -7.62 11.28
N VAL A 283 -1.08 -8.09 10.41
CA VAL A 283 -1.06 -9.44 9.84
C VAL A 283 -1.20 -9.48 8.32
N GLY A 284 -1.51 -8.34 7.69
CA GLY A 284 -1.62 -8.25 6.25
C GLY A 284 -1.45 -6.83 5.72
N PHE A 285 -1.13 -6.77 4.44
CA PHE A 285 -1.08 -5.57 3.61
C PHE A 285 -1.66 -5.92 2.24
N ILE A 286 -2.64 -5.18 1.76
CA ILE A 286 -3.08 -5.23 0.36
C ILE A 286 -2.50 -4.03 -0.37
N TYR A 287 -1.88 -4.29 -1.50
CA TYR A 287 -1.37 -3.30 -2.42
C TYR A 287 -2.12 -3.41 -3.74
N ASP A 288 -2.87 -2.37 -4.11
CA ASP A 288 -3.55 -2.27 -5.39
C ASP A 288 -2.74 -1.32 -6.27
N SER A 289 -2.14 -1.86 -7.34
CA SER A 289 -1.28 -1.10 -8.25
C SER A 289 -2.07 -0.28 -9.28
N SER A 290 -3.40 -0.38 -9.30
CA SER A 290 -4.22 -0.01 -10.46
C SER A 290 -5.33 0.98 -10.20
N TYR A 291 -5.47 1.42 -8.94
CA TYR A 291 -6.55 2.26 -8.41
C TYR A 291 -7.89 1.58 -8.14
N CYS A 292 -8.29 0.63 -8.97
CA CYS A 292 -9.67 0.12 -8.98
C CYS A 292 -9.74 -1.40 -8.95
N ALA A 293 -8.65 -2.13 -8.68
CA ALA A 293 -8.69 -3.59 -8.67
C ALA A 293 -9.68 -4.13 -7.63
N LEU A 294 -9.86 -3.40 -6.54
CA LEU A 294 -10.82 -3.76 -5.48
C LEU A 294 -12.22 -3.16 -5.68
N GLU A 295 -12.44 -2.39 -6.74
CA GLU A 295 -13.77 -1.93 -7.15
C GLU A 295 -14.41 -2.96 -8.11
N GLY A 296 -14.73 -4.16 -7.64
CA GLY A 296 -15.34 -5.22 -8.47
C GLY A 296 -15.26 -6.63 -7.88
N ASP A 297 -15.71 -7.63 -8.66
CA ASP A 297 -15.54 -9.05 -8.34
C ASP A 297 -14.11 -9.51 -8.74
N PHE A 298 -13.41 -10.25 -7.86
CA PHE A 298 -12.05 -10.75 -8.11
C PHE A 298 -11.88 -12.19 -7.63
N GLU A 299 -10.87 -12.88 -8.20
CA GLU A 299 -10.47 -14.22 -7.79
C GLU A 299 -9.02 -14.21 -7.29
N VAL A 300 -8.75 -15.01 -6.25
CA VAL A 300 -7.41 -15.26 -5.72
C VAL A 300 -6.95 -16.61 -6.25
N GLU A 301 -5.83 -16.63 -6.97
CA GLU A 301 -5.23 -17.83 -7.58
C GLU A 301 -4.25 -18.56 -6.66
#